data_AF-A0A090QZ86-F1
#
_entry.id   AF-A0A090QZ86-F1
#
_cell.length_a   1.000
_cell.length_b   1.000
_cell.length_c   1.000
_cell.angle_alpha   90.00
_cell.angle_beta   90.00
_cell.angle_gamma   90.00
#
_symmetry.space_group_name_H-M   'P 1'
#
loop_
_entity.id
_entity.type
_entity.pdbx_description
1 polymer ?
#
loop_
_entity_poly.entity_id
_entity_poly.type
_entity_poly.pdbx_seq_one_letter_code
_entity_poly.pdbx_strand_id
1 'polypeptide(L)' 'MKHQDLKKEALELLKKMIETQSFSSEEEGTALLIELWFNNHEIPFKRDHHNIWATNKYFEKGKPRYY' A
#
# COMPACT_ATOMS: atom_id res chain seq x y z
N MET A 1 1.29 13.96 10.33
CA MET A 1 2.40 14.08 9.35
C MET A 1 2.18 15.31 8.49
N LYS A 2 3.22 16.08 8.11
CA LYS A 2 3.03 17.23 7.22
C LYS A 2 2.91 16.74 5.77
N HIS A 3 2.15 17.46 4.94
CA HIS A 3 1.91 17.07 3.54
C HIS A 3 3.19 16.92 2.69
N GLN A 4 4.24 17.69 2.99
CA GLN A 4 5.51 17.59 2.27
C GLN A 4 6.28 16.29 2.60
N ASP A 5 6.14 15.78 3.83
CA ASP A 5 6.83 14.56 4.27
C ASP A 5 6.19 13.33 3.60
N LEU A 6 4.86 13.27 3.57
CA LEU A 6 4.09 12.27 2.84
C LEU A 6 4.47 12.18 1.35
N LYS A 7 4.67 13.33 0.69
CA LYS A 7 5.07 13.36 -0.73
C LYS A 7 6.45 12.77 -0.94
N LYS A 8 7.39 13.03 -0.03
CA LYS A 8 8.75 12.48 -0.12
C LYS A 8 8.72 10.97 0.12
N GLU A 9 8.01 10.51 1.15
CA GLU A 9 7.88 9.08 1.46
C GLU A 9 7.19 8.31 0.33
N ALA A 10 6.13 8.88 -0.26
CA ALA A 10 5.47 8.28 -1.42
C ALA A 10 6.39 8.22 -2.64
N LEU A 11 7.20 9.27 -2.88
CA LEU A 11 8.17 9.28 -3.98
C LEU A 11 9.26 8.22 -3.77
N GLU A 12 9.78 8.08 -2.55
CA GLU A 12 10.77 7.07 -2.22
C GLU A 12 10.20 5.65 -2.31
N LEU A 13 8.96 5.43 -1.88
CA LEU A 13 8.27 4.15 -2.09
C LEU A 13 8.15 3.84 -3.58
N LEU A 14 7.68 4.81 -4.40
CA LEU A 14 7.50 4.62 -5.83
C LEU A 14 8.81 4.22 -6.53
N LYS A 15 9.92 4.89 -6.21
CA LYS A 15 11.25 4.53 -6.74
C LYS A 15 11.61 3.09 -6.43
N LYS A 16 11.50 2.69 -5.16
CA LYS A 16 11.78 1.31 -4.72
C LYS A 16 10.91 0.28 -5.43
N MET A 17 9.63 0.59 -5.63
CA MET A 17 8.70 -0.31 -6.35
C MET A 17 9.07 -0.45 -7.83
N ILE A 18 9.52 0.62 -8.50
CA ILE A 18 9.96 0.57 -9.91
C ILE A 18 11.27 -0.21 -10.05
N GLU A 19 12.20 -0.05 -9.10
CA GLU A 19 13.47 -0.78 -9.07
C GLU A 19 13.30 -2.27 -8.75
N THR A 20 12.18 -2.64 -8.12
CA THR A 20 11.86 -4.02 -7.77
C THR A 20 11.20 -4.72 -8.94
N GLN A 21 11.83 -5.78 -9.45
CA GLN A 21 11.25 -6.64 -10.48
C GLN A 21 9.88 -7.16 -10.01
N SER A 22 8.87 -7.02 -10.86
CA SER A 22 7.49 -7.38 -10.57
C SER A 22 6.76 -7.78 -11.85
N PHE A 23 7.34 -8.73 -12.58
CA PHE A 23 6.62 -9.39 -13.67
C PHE A 23 5.42 -10.16 -13.13
N SER A 24 4.49 -10.49 -14.01
CA SER A 24 3.28 -11.24 -13.64
C SER A 24 3.67 -12.53 -12.89
N SER A 25 3.15 -12.71 -11.67
CA SER A 25 3.45 -13.80 -10.73
C SER A 25 4.77 -13.69 -9.95
N GLU A 26 5.53 -12.61 -10.12
CA GLU A 26 6.80 -12.33 -9.41
C GLU A 26 6.72 -11.06 -8.54
N GLU A 27 5.52 -10.67 -8.11
CA GLU A 27 5.29 -9.38 -7.42
C GLU A 27 5.59 -9.41 -5.91
N GLU A 28 6.11 -10.51 -5.36
CA GLU A 28 6.37 -10.69 -3.92
C GLU A 28 7.19 -9.53 -3.33
N GLY A 29 8.26 -9.10 -4.01
CA GLY A 29 9.10 -8.00 -3.54
C GLY A 29 8.33 -6.67 -3.43
N THR A 30 7.50 -6.37 -4.43
CA THR A 30 6.67 -5.17 -4.45
C THR A 30 5.56 -5.23 -3.40
N ALA A 31 4.99 -6.41 -3.17
CA ALA A 31 4.01 -6.64 -2.12
C ALA A 31 4.62 -6.34 -0.74
N LEU A 32 5.81 -6.87 -0.44
CA LEU A 32 6.52 -6.61 0.82
C LEU A 32 6.81 -5.12 1.05
N LEU A 33 7.17 -4.37 0.00
CA LEU A 33 7.39 -2.92 0.10
C LEU A 33 6.11 -2.16 0.51
N ILE A 34 4.96 -2.55 -0.05
CA ILE A 34 3.67 -1.95 0.28
C ILE A 34 3.27 -2.30 1.73
N GLU A 35 3.46 -3.54 2.15
CA GLU A 35 3.17 -3.96 3.54
C GLU A 35 4.02 -3.21 4.55
N LEU A 36 5.32 -3.07 4.27
CA LEU A 36 6.21 -2.33 5.14
C LEU A 36 5.77 -0.87 5.26
N TRP A 37 5.36 -0.25 4.15
CA TRP A 37 4.80 1.09 4.18
C TRP A 37 3.58 1.14 5.12
N PHE A 38 2.60 0.26 4.91
CA PHE A 38 1.38 0.23 5.72
C PHE A 38 1.65 -0.01 7.20
N ASN A 39 2.56 -0.93 7.55
CA ASN A 39 2.99 -1.17 8.92
C ASN A 39 3.63 0.08 9.55
N ASN A 40 4.54 0.76 8.84
CA ASN A 40 5.23 1.95 9.34
C ASN A 40 4.28 3.12 9.63
N HIS A 41 3.09 3.11 9.03
CA HIS A 41 2.08 4.14 9.22
C HIS A 41 0.83 3.64 9.95
N GLU A 42 0.96 2.46 10.57
CA GLU A 42 -0.08 1.84 11.38
C GLU A 42 -1.43 1.71 10.64
N ILE A 43 -1.37 1.46 9.32
CA ILE A 43 -2.54 1.25 8.46
C ILE A 43 -2.88 -0.24 8.48
N PRO A 44 -4.04 -0.65 9.00
CA PRO A 44 -4.48 -2.03 8.92
C PRO A 44 -4.76 -2.42 7.46
N PHE A 45 -4.17 -3.53 7.02
CA PHE A 45 -4.36 -4.06 5.68
C PHE A 45 -4.66 -5.56 5.72
N LYS A 46 -5.11 -6.08 4.58
CA LYS A 46 -5.26 -7.50 4.31
C LYS A 46 -4.37 -7.88 3.14
N ARG A 47 -3.91 -9.12 3.16
CA ARG A 47 -3.08 -9.73 2.12
C ARG A 47 -3.64 -11.08 1.72
N ASP A 48 -3.59 -11.35 0.43
CA ASP A 48 -3.73 -12.67 -0.16
C ASP A 48 -2.74 -12.79 -1.33
N HIS A 49 -1.74 -13.67 -1.20
CA HIS A 49 -0.59 -13.75 -2.11
C HIS A 49 0.07 -12.38 -2.30
N HIS A 50 0.12 -11.84 -3.53
CA HIS A 50 0.69 -10.52 -3.81
C HIS A 50 -0.37 -9.39 -3.80
N ASN A 51 -1.65 -9.73 -3.55
CA ASN A 51 -2.72 -8.75 -3.48
C ASN A 51 -2.82 -8.17 -2.08
N ILE A 52 -2.73 -6.85 -1.97
CA ILE A 52 -2.81 -6.12 -0.71
C ILE A 52 -3.87 -5.03 -0.84
N TRP A 53 -4.74 -4.94 0.16
CA TRP A 53 -5.73 -3.86 0.23
C TRP A 53 -5.97 -3.40 1.66
N ALA A 54 -6.29 -2.12 1.81
CA ALA A 54 -6.68 -1.52 3.08
C ALA A 54 -8.09 -0.95 2.96
N THR A 55 -8.82 -0.94 4.07
CA THR A 55 -10.13 -0.28 4.15
C THR A 55 -9.97 1.11 4.74
N ASN A 56 -10.76 2.07 4.28
CA ASN A 56 -10.81 3.39 4.89
C ASN A 56 -11.16 3.28 6.39
N LYS A 57 -10.59 4.16 7.23
CA LYS A 57 -10.85 4.22 8.68
C LYS A 57 -12.34 4.32 9.04
N TYR A 58 -13.15 4.95 8.19
CA TYR A 58 -14.60 5.12 8.37
C TYR A 58 -15.42 4.10 7.59
N PHE A 59 -14.81 2.97 7.21
CA PHE A 59 -15.48 1.93 6.46
C PHE A 59 -16.57 1.27 7.32
N GLU A 60 -17.82 1.39 6.88
CA GLU A 60 -18.97 0.73 7.48
C GLU A 60 -19.60 -0.23 6.46
N LYS A 61 -19.79 -1.49 6.87
CA LYS A 61 -20.41 -2.52 6.05
C LYS A 61 -21.88 -2.15 5.79
N GLY A 62 -22.22 -1.78 4.55
CA GLY A 62 -23.58 -1.42 4.14
C GLY A 62 -23.76 0.03 3.67
N LYS A 63 -22.76 0.91 3.85
CA LYS A 63 -22.77 2.22 3.20
C LYS A 63 -22.41 2.09 1.71
N PRO A 64 -23.06 2.83 0.80
CA PRO A 64 -22.68 2.83 -0.60
C PRO A 64 -21.22 3.28 -0.73
N ARG A 65 -20.40 2.42 -1.34
CA ARG A 65 -19.04 2.74 -1.73
C ARG A 65 -19.15 3.29 -3.15
N TYR A 66 -18.75 4.54 -3.36
CA TYR A 66 -18.66 5.09 -4.71
C TYR A 66 -17.55 4.32 -5.45
N TYR A 67 -17.95 3.75 -6.60
CA TYR A 67 -17.08 3.14 -7.59
C TYR A 67 -16.28 4.20 -8.33
#